data_AF-D9CIA6-F1
#
_entry.id   AF-D9CIA6-F1
#
_cell.length_a   1.000
_cell.length_b   1.000
_cell.length_c   1.000
_cell.angle_alpha   90.00
_cell.angle_beta   90.00
_cell.angle_gamma   90.00
#
_symmetry.space_group_name_H-M   'P 1'
#
loop_
_entity.id
_entity.type
_entity.pdbx_description
1 polymer ?
#
loop_
_entity_poly.entity_id
_entity_poly.type
_entity_poly.pdbx_seq_one_letter_code
_entity_poly.pdbx_strand_id
1 'polypeptide(L)'
;MCYFRAGSFEPGRPDSGDFKKSDKGKELDGWPGERWLNLNSDNVRKIMRKRIELAASKKCDAIDPDNVDGFDNKNGLGLTRADSIHFMGFLATKAQNLNLAIGLKNAGAIIPSVMPAIQFSVNEQCIQFSDCPTFSAITNASKPVFHI
;
A
#
# COMPACT_ATOMS: atom_id res chain seq x y z
N MET A 1 -0.16 -0.24 -14.91
CA MET A 1 -0.19 -0.23 -13.43
C MET A 1 -1.53 0.30 -12.96
N CYS A 2 -2.15 -0.36 -11.99
CA CYS A 2 -3.47 0.00 -11.46
C CYS A 2 -3.35 0.38 -9.98
N TYR A 3 -3.60 1.66 -9.71
CA TYR A 3 -3.60 2.24 -8.37
C TYR A 3 -4.87 1.90 -7.61
N PHE A 4 -4.73 1.63 -6.31
CA PHE A 4 -5.84 1.67 -5.36
C PHE A 4 -5.31 1.89 -3.94
N ARG A 5 -6.16 2.43 -3.06
CA ARG A 5 -5.79 2.60 -1.65
C ARG A 5 -5.92 1.29 -0.90
N ALA A 6 -4.81 0.81 -0.34
CA ALA A 6 -4.75 -0.48 0.33
C ALA A 6 -4.83 -0.33 1.85
N GLY A 7 -4.15 0.68 2.40
CA GLY A 7 -4.15 0.95 3.84
C GLY A 7 -5.10 2.08 4.29
N SER A 8 -5.94 2.59 3.40
CA SER A 8 -7.02 3.52 3.76
C SER A 8 -8.38 3.15 3.14
N PHE A 9 -9.44 3.46 3.88
CA PHE A 9 -10.82 3.43 3.47
C PHE A 9 -11.15 4.72 2.74
N GLU A 10 -11.76 4.60 1.58
CA GLU A 10 -12.24 5.72 0.78
C GLU A 10 -13.76 5.72 0.73
N PRO A 11 -14.44 6.83 1.04
CA PRO A 11 -15.88 6.93 0.84
C PRO A 11 -16.22 6.97 -0.65
N GLY A 12 -17.37 6.41 -1.03
CA GLY A 12 -17.89 6.47 -2.40
C GLY A 12 -17.25 5.49 -3.40
N ARG A 13 -16.33 4.61 -2.97
CA ARG A 13 -15.93 3.46 -3.79
C ARG A 13 -17.08 2.46 -3.85
N PRO A 14 -17.24 1.71 -4.97
CA PRO A 14 -18.30 0.71 -5.09
C PRO A 14 -18.30 -0.36 -4.00
N ASP A 15 -17.14 -0.63 -3.37
CA ASP A 15 -16.95 -1.59 -2.29
C ASP A 15 -16.85 -0.93 -0.90
N SER A 16 -17.09 0.38 -0.75
CA SER A 16 -17.00 1.08 0.54
C SER A 16 -17.92 0.48 1.62
N GLY A 17 -19.05 -0.12 1.20
CA GLY A 17 -20.00 -0.80 2.07
C GLY A 17 -19.50 -2.12 2.68
N ASP A 18 -18.45 -2.73 2.10
CA ASP A 18 -17.88 -3.99 2.59
C ASP A 18 -17.04 -3.79 3.87
N PHE A 19 -16.59 -2.56 4.15
CA PHE A 19 -15.75 -2.25 5.31
C PHE A 19 -16.57 -2.11 6.59
N LYS A 20 -16.14 -2.81 7.64
CA LYS A 20 -16.74 -2.73 8.98
C LYS A 20 -16.25 -1.47 9.69
N LYS A 21 -17.00 -1.03 10.70
CA LYS A 21 -16.57 0.05 11.59
C LYS A 21 -15.24 -0.30 12.31
N SER A 22 -15.07 -1.56 12.70
CA SER A 22 -13.85 -2.07 13.35
C SER A 22 -12.61 -2.11 12.44
N ASP A 23 -12.79 -1.97 11.12
CA ASP A 23 -11.67 -1.94 10.18
C ASP A 23 -11.01 -0.57 10.11
N LYS A 24 -11.68 0.49 10.61
CA LYS A 24 -11.34 1.88 10.35
C LYS A 24 -10.76 2.54 11.60
N GLY A 25 -9.65 3.25 11.41
CA GLY A 25 -8.99 4.09 12.39
C GLY A 25 -9.40 5.56 12.27
N LYS A 26 -8.43 6.43 12.56
CA LYS A 26 -8.55 7.88 12.41
C LYS A 26 -8.61 8.28 10.93
N GLU A 27 -9.12 9.48 10.71
CA GLU A 27 -9.12 10.09 9.39
C GLU A 27 -7.70 10.45 8.94
N LEU A 28 -7.46 10.41 7.62
CA LEU A 28 -6.21 10.83 7.02
C LEU A 28 -6.15 12.36 6.99
N ASP A 29 -5.01 12.91 7.39
CA ASP A 29 -4.79 14.35 7.36
C ASP A 29 -4.81 14.85 5.90
N GLY A 30 -5.65 15.84 5.60
CA GLY A 30 -5.80 16.40 4.25
C GLY A 30 -6.82 15.67 3.34
N TRP A 31 -7.39 14.54 3.77
CA TRP A 31 -8.32 13.74 2.97
C TRP A 31 -9.65 13.48 3.70
N PRO A 32 -10.63 14.41 3.61
CA PRO A 32 -11.87 14.32 4.37
C PRO A 32 -12.66 13.02 4.14
N GLY A 33 -13.02 12.34 5.23
CA GLY A 33 -13.77 11.08 5.20
C GLY A 33 -12.95 9.84 4.86
N GLU A 34 -11.69 10.00 4.46
CA GLU A 34 -10.76 8.90 4.27
C GLU A 34 -10.18 8.46 5.61
N ARG A 35 -10.08 7.15 5.86
CA ARG A 35 -9.66 6.61 7.18
C ARG A 35 -8.60 5.54 7.07
N TRP A 36 -7.65 5.52 7.99
CA TRP A 36 -6.65 4.47 8.08
C TRP A 36 -7.33 3.10 8.29
N LEU A 37 -6.78 2.05 7.70
CA LEU A 37 -7.32 0.70 7.82
C LEU A 37 -6.48 -0.16 8.77
N ASN A 38 -7.16 -1.03 9.51
CA ASN A 38 -6.50 -2.08 10.27
C ASN A 38 -5.95 -3.13 9.30
N LEU A 39 -4.65 -3.08 9.05
CA LEU A 39 -3.95 -3.98 8.11
C LEU A 39 -3.98 -5.46 8.54
N ASN A 40 -4.28 -5.75 9.80
CA ASN A 40 -4.43 -7.10 10.33
C ASN A 40 -5.86 -7.64 10.25
N SER A 41 -6.83 -6.82 9.83
CA SER A 41 -8.21 -7.28 9.67
C SER A 41 -8.35 -8.24 8.49
N ASP A 42 -8.89 -9.43 8.75
CA ASP A 42 -9.28 -10.39 7.71
C ASP A 42 -10.27 -9.79 6.71
N ASN A 43 -11.15 -8.89 7.17
CA ASN A 43 -12.11 -8.23 6.29
C ASN A 43 -11.41 -7.27 5.32
N VAL A 44 -10.45 -6.47 5.82
CA VAL A 44 -9.63 -5.59 4.98
C VAL A 44 -8.84 -6.41 3.97
N ARG A 45 -8.17 -7.48 4.41
CA ARG A 45 -7.41 -8.37 3.52
C ARG A 45 -8.30 -9.02 2.45
N LYS A 46 -9.53 -9.43 2.80
CA LYS A 46 -10.52 -9.95 1.85
C LYS A 46 -10.90 -8.91 0.80
N ILE A 47 -11.13 -7.66 1.18
CA ILE A 47 -11.46 -6.57 0.25
C ILE A 47 -10.27 -6.30 -0.69
N MET A 48 -9.05 -6.22 -0.15
CA MET A 48 -7.87 -5.99 -0.98
C MET A 48 -7.62 -7.13 -1.96
N ARG A 49 -7.84 -8.38 -1.56
CA ARG A 49 -7.81 -9.51 -2.49
C ARG A 49 -8.77 -9.30 -3.67
N LYS A 50 -10.02 -8.91 -3.41
CA LYS A 50 -10.99 -8.61 -4.48
C LYS A 50 -10.53 -7.48 -5.39
N ARG A 51 -9.89 -6.43 -4.84
CA ARG A 51 -9.34 -5.31 -5.62
C ARG A 51 -8.18 -5.77 -6.53
N ILE A 52 -7.31 -6.65 -6.05
CA ILE A 52 -6.22 -7.24 -6.84
C ILE A 52 -6.80 -8.16 -7.93
N GLU A 53 -7.79 -8.98 -7.61
CA GLU A 53 -8.51 -9.82 -8.60
C GLU A 53 -9.18 -8.97 -9.68
N LEU A 54 -9.77 -7.83 -9.30
CA LEU A 54 -10.32 -6.86 -10.24
C LEU A 54 -9.23 -6.27 -11.15
N ALA A 55 -8.08 -5.90 -10.60
CA ALA A 55 -6.94 -5.42 -11.39
C ALA A 55 -6.49 -6.47 -12.42
N ALA A 56 -6.35 -7.73 -12.00
CA ALA A 56 -6.03 -8.84 -12.92
C ALA A 56 -7.10 -9.00 -14.02
N SER A 57 -8.38 -8.96 -13.65
CA SER A 57 -9.49 -9.07 -14.61
C SER A 57 -9.50 -7.94 -15.65
N LYS A 58 -9.01 -6.76 -15.26
CA LYS A 58 -8.85 -5.58 -16.11
C LYS A 58 -7.52 -5.56 -16.87
N LYS A 59 -6.74 -6.64 -16.83
CA LYS A 59 -5.46 -6.78 -17.55
C LYS A 59 -4.41 -5.74 -17.14
N CYS A 60 -4.42 -5.32 -15.88
CA CYS A 60 -3.31 -4.56 -15.33
C CYS A 60 -2.05 -5.43 -15.32
N ASP A 61 -0.87 -4.86 -15.58
CA ASP A 61 0.41 -5.58 -15.45
C ASP A 61 0.99 -5.50 -14.02
N ALA A 62 0.54 -4.50 -13.26
CA ALA A 62 1.06 -4.18 -11.93
C ALA A 62 0.00 -3.48 -11.08
N ILE A 63 0.14 -3.57 -9.76
CA ILE A 63 -0.63 -2.80 -8.78
C ILE A 63 0.24 -1.80 -8.02
N ASP A 64 -0.35 -0.66 -7.69
CA ASP A 64 0.22 0.39 -6.84
C ASP A 64 -0.67 0.57 -5.59
N PRO A 65 -0.44 -0.22 -4.53
CA PRO A 65 -1.23 -0.17 -3.31
C PRO A 65 -0.78 0.99 -2.41
N ASP A 66 -1.64 2.00 -2.27
CA ASP A 66 -1.34 3.22 -1.50
C ASP A 66 -1.61 3.07 0.01
N ASN A 67 -1.07 4.02 0.77
CA ASN A 67 -1.27 4.20 2.21
C ASN A 67 -0.80 3.01 3.06
N VAL A 68 0.27 2.33 2.64
CA VAL A 68 0.90 1.21 3.38
C VAL A 68 1.89 1.68 4.45
N ASP A 69 1.92 2.98 4.73
CA ASP A 69 2.78 3.70 5.68
C ASP A 69 1.99 4.26 6.87
N GLY A 70 0.82 3.69 7.18
CA GLY A 70 0.01 4.12 8.32
C GLY A 70 0.75 4.09 9.66
N PHE A 71 1.83 3.31 9.79
CA PHE A 71 2.70 3.26 10.96
C PHE A 71 3.49 4.56 11.22
N ASP A 72 3.75 5.36 10.19
CA ASP A 72 4.42 6.67 10.32
C ASP A 72 3.39 7.82 10.47
N ASN A 73 2.11 7.48 10.65
CA ASN A 73 0.99 8.42 10.72
C ASN A 73 0.16 8.27 12.00
N LYS A 74 -0.66 9.29 12.32
CA LYS A 74 -1.63 9.25 13.42
C LYS A 74 -2.84 8.36 13.06
N ASN A 75 -2.61 7.06 12.92
CA ASN A 75 -3.61 6.11 12.43
C ASN A 75 -4.73 5.73 13.41
N GLY A 76 -4.49 5.86 14.73
CA GLY A 76 -5.48 5.51 15.76
C GLY A 76 -5.79 4.02 15.92
N LEU A 77 -4.96 3.16 15.35
CA LEU A 77 -5.04 1.70 15.37
C LEU A 77 -3.80 1.04 16.00
N GLY A 78 -2.76 1.83 16.28
CA GLY A 78 -1.48 1.32 16.79
C GLY A 78 -0.68 0.56 15.73
N LEU A 79 -0.86 0.89 14.44
CA LEU A 79 -0.14 0.22 13.35
C LEU A 79 1.38 0.37 13.51
N THR A 80 2.08 -0.73 13.28
CA THR A 80 3.53 -0.84 13.34
C THR A 80 4.13 -1.10 11.95
N ARG A 81 5.45 -0.96 11.84
CA ARG A 81 6.20 -1.39 10.64
C ARG A 81 5.97 -2.86 10.32
N ALA A 82 5.91 -3.71 11.36
CA ALA A 82 5.67 -5.15 11.19
C ALA A 82 4.31 -5.43 10.55
N ASP A 83 3.26 -4.69 10.94
CA ASP A 83 1.93 -4.82 10.34
C ASP A 83 1.95 -4.51 8.85
N SER A 84 2.70 -3.47 8.47
CA SER A 84 2.81 -3.06 7.06
C SER A 84 3.70 -4.00 6.25
N ILE A 85 4.76 -4.55 6.83
CA ILE A 85 5.59 -5.61 6.21
C ILE A 85 4.74 -6.85 5.96
N HIS A 86 3.98 -7.32 6.97
CA HIS A 86 3.09 -8.49 6.82
C HIS A 86 1.95 -8.25 5.84
N PHE A 87 1.44 -7.01 5.77
CA PHE A 87 0.42 -6.63 4.81
C PHE A 87 0.98 -6.57 3.39
N MET A 88 2.15 -5.97 3.17
CA MET A 88 2.84 -5.97 1.88
C MET A 88 3.17 -7.38 1.41
N GLY A 89 3.63 -8.27 2.29
CA GLY A 89 3.87 -9.68 1.95
C GLY A 89 2.59 -10.39 1.50
N PHE A 90 1.46 -10.12 2.16
CA PHE A 90 0.15 -10.62 1.75
C PHE A 90 -0.27 -10.09 0.36
N LEU A 91 -0.19 -8.77 0.15
CA LEU A 91 -0.55 -8.15 -1.13
C LEU A 91 0.32 -8.70 -2.27
N ALA A 92 1.64 -8.78 -2.05
CA ALA A 92 2.59 -9.30 -3.02
C ALA A 92 2.30 -10.76 -3.39
N THR A 93 2.02 -11.62 -2.40
CA THR A 93 1.65 -13.02 -2.65
C THR A 93 0.39 -13.11 -3.52
N LYS A 94 -0.62 -12.28 -3.26
CA LYS A 94 -1.86 -12.26 -4.06
C LYS A 94 -1.63 -11.72 -5.47
N ALA A 95 -0.83 -10.67 -5.62
CA ALA A 95 -0.47 -10.10 -6.91
C ALA A 95 0.31 -11.12 -7.76
N GLN A 96 1.35 -11.75 -7.20
CA GLN A 96 2.18 -12.73 -7.90
C GLN A 96 1.40 -13.95 -8.37
N ASN A 97 0.47 -14.47 -7.57
CA ASN A 97 -0.42 -15.57 -7.97
C ASN A 97 -1.33 -15.23 -9.18
N LEU A 98 -1.47 -13.95 -9.49
CA LEU A 98 -2.25 -13.44 -10.61
C LEU A 98 -1.36 -12.82 -11.71
N ASN A 99 -0.05 -13.08 -11.65
CA ASN A 99 0.97 -12.53 -12.56
C ASN A 99 1.01 -10.98 -12.59
N LEU A 100 0.70 -10.34 -11.46
CA LEU A 100 0.80 -8.90 -11.29
C LEU A 100 2.09 -8.54 -10.55
N ALA A 101 2.82 -7.55 -11.05
CA ALA A 101 3.86 -6.89 -10.28
C ALA A 101 3.25 -5.99 -9.18
N ILE A 102 4.02 -5.67 -8.14
CA ILE A 102 3.61 -4.81 -7.03
C ILE A 102 4.69 -3.79 -6.69
N GLY A 103 4.27 -2.54 -6.45
CA GLY A 103 5.12 -1.45 -5.98
C GLY A 103 5.07 -1.24 -4.47
N LEU A 104 6.11 -0.62 -3.91
CA LEU A 104 6.05 0.03 -2.59
C LEU A 104 5.83 1.53 -2.77
N LYS A 105 4.70 2.03 -2.25
CA LYS A 105 4.35 3.45 -2.24
C LYS A 105 4.89 4.12 -0.96
N ASN A 106 5.75 5.13 -1.12
CA ASN A 106 6.44 5.83 -0.03
C ASN A 106 7.09 4.87 0.96
N ALA A 107 6.58 4.74 2.20
CA ALA A 107 6.92 3.68 3.17
C ALA A 107 8.42 3.32 3.27
N GLY A 108 9.32 4.30 3.15
CA GLY A 108 10.76 4.07 2.97
C GLY A 108 11.40 3.27 4.10
N ALA A 109 10.86 3.40 5.33
CA ALA A 109 11.34 2.72 6.52
C ALA A 109 11.23 1.18 6.47
N ILE A 110 10.42 0.62 5.56
CA ILE A 110 10.27 -0.85 5.43
C ILE A 110 10.91 -1.42 4.16
N ILE A 111 11.58 -0.59 3.34
CA ILE A 111 12.25 -1.02 2.09
C ILE A 111 13.12 -2.26 2.30
N PRO A 112 14.03 -2.35 3.29
CA PRO A 112 14.89 -3.53 3.45
C PRO A 112 14.10 -4.83 3.66
N SER A 113 12.95 -4.76 4.34
CA SER A 113 12.13 -5.92 4.68
C SER A 113 11.21 -6.37 3.54
N VAL A 114 10.79 -5.46 2.66
CA VAL A 114 9.86 -5.77 1.56
C VAL A 114 10.54 -5.84 0.19
N MET A 115 11.83 -5.48 0.10
CA MET A 115 12.62 -5.49 -1.13
C MET A 115 12.43 -6.78 -1.95
N PRO A 116 12.46 -8.01 -1.37
CA PRO A 116 12.32 -9.23 -2.18
C PRO A 116 10.93 -9.39 -2.82
N ALA A 117 9.89 -8.77 -2.25
CA ALA A 117 8.50 -8.95 -2.65
C ALA A 117 8.03 -7.96 -3.73
N ILE A 118 8.66 -6.79 -3.82
CA ILE A 118 8.26 -5.69 -4.72
C ILE A 118 9.08 -5.66 -6.01
N GLN A 119 8.51 -5.12 -7.08
CA GLN A 119 9.20 -4.95 -8.38
C GLN A 119 9.65 -3.51 -8.62
N PHE A 120 9.06 -2.54 -7.93
CA PHE A 120 9.38 -1.11 -8.07
C PHE A 120 8.99 -0.36 -6.79
N SER A 121 9.35 0.92 -6.73
CA SER A 121 8.79 1.86 -5.77
C SER A 121 8.09 3.00 -6.49
N VAL A 122 7.03 3.53 -5.89
CA VAL A 122 6.43 4.82 -6.24
C VAL A 122 6.74 5.74 -5.07
N ASN A 123 7.36 6.88 -5.33
CA ASN A 123 7.72 7.84 -4.30
C ASN A 123 7.14 9.21 -4.65
N GLU A 124 6.59 9.88 -3.65
CA GLU A 124 6.17 11.27 -3.76
C GLU A 124 7.18 12.16 -3.03
N GLN A 125 7.58 13.24 -3.71
CA GLN A 125 8.23 14.41 -3.11
C GLN A 125 9.58 14.16 -2.45
N CYS A 126 10.35 13.13 -2.85
CA CYS A 126 11.58 12.86 -2.11
C CYS A 126 12.64 13.96 -2.21
N ILE A 127 12.60 14.71 -3.31
CA ILE A 127 13.46 15.88 -3.51
C ILE A 127 13.07 16.99 -2.54
N GLN A 128 11.77 17.23 -2.35
CA GLN A 128 11.26 18.26 -1.45
C GLN A 128 11.61 17.96 0.01
N PHE A 129 11.54 16.68 0.42
CA PHE A 129 11.80 16.26 1.80
C PHE A 129 13.22 15.73 2.04
N SER A 130 14.08 15.76 1.03
CA SER A 130 15.48 15.31 1.11
C SER A 130 15.66 13.86 1.56
N ASP A 131 14.70 12.98 1.26
CA ASP A 131 14.68 11.56 1.63
C ASP A 131 14.93 10.62 0.44
N CYS A 132 15.25 11.14 -0.75
CA CYS A 132 15.64 10.31 -1.91
C CYS A 132 16.74 9.28 -1.62
N PRO A 133 17.76 9.55 -0.76
CA PRO A 133 18.75 8.54 -0.40
C PRO A 133 18.13 7.25 0.16
N THR A 134 17.00 7.32 0.87
CA THR A 134 16.25 6.14 1.37
C THR A 134 15.80 5.23 0.22
N PHE A 135 15.33 5.81 -0.88
CA PHE A 135 14.82 5.09 -2.04
C PHE A 135 15.92 4.60 -2.99
N SER A 136 17.16 5.07 -2.84
CA SER A 136 18.31 4.60 -3.63
C SER A 136 18.58 3.09 -3.46
N ALA A 137 18.16 2.50 -2.33
CA ALA A 137 18.23 1.06 -2.13
C ALA A 137 17.44 0.27 -3.20
N ILE A 138 16.35 0.86 -3.73
CA ILE A 138 15.52 0.26 -4.79
C ILE A 138 16.31 0.24 -6.12
N THR A 139 16.92 1.36 -6.51
CA THR A 139 17.72 1.44 -7.74
C THR A 139 19.01 0.65 -7.65
N ASN A 140 19.66 0.61 -6.48
CA ASN A 140 20.82 -0.25 -6.23
C ASN A 140 20.49 -1.75 -6.37
N ALA A 141 19.24 -2.14 -6.10
CA ALA A 141 18.72 -3.48 -6.34
C ALA A 141 18.24 -3.69 -7.80
N SER A 142 18.58 -2.79 -8.72
CA SER A 142 18.16 -2.80 -10.13
C SER A 142 16.64 -2.78 -10.32
N LYS A 143 15.91 -2.12 -9.41
CA LYS A 143 14.45 -1.89 -9.51
C LYS A 143 14.17 -0.41 -9.77
N PRO A 144 13.15 -0.08 -10.57
CA PRO A 144 12.84 1.32 -10.85
C PRO A 144 12.15 2.01 -9.67
N VAL A 145 12.37 3.32 -9.57
CA VAL A 145 11.61 4.25 -8.71
C VAL A 145 10.82 5.18 -9.63
N PHE A 146 9.50 5.12 -9.56
CA PHE A 146 8.60 6.06 -10.23
C PHE A 146 8.37 7.25 -9.29
N HIS A 147 9.18 8.30 -9.45
CA HIS A 147 9.13 9.50 -8.64
C HIS A 147 8.06 10.48 -9.14
N ILE A 148 7.33 11.08 -8.20
CA ILE A 148 6.32 12.13 -8.41
C ILE A 148 6.79 13.39 -7.68
#